data_AF-A0A379AFC8-F1
#
_entry.id   AF-A0A379AFC8-F1
#
_cell.length_a   1.000
_cell.length_b   1.000
_cell.length_c   1.000
_cell.angle_alpha   90.00
_cell.angle_beta   90.00
_cell.angle_gamma   90.00
#
_symmetry.space_group_name_H-M   'P 1'
#
loop_
_entity.id
_entity.type
_entity.pdbx_description
1 polymer ?
#
loop_
_entity_poly.entity_id
_entity_poly.type
_entity_poly.pdbx_seq_one_letter_code
_entity_poly.pdbx_strand_id
1 'polypeptide(L)'
;MSDIARFPVYDLHSHTRASDGLLTPAALVQRAVEMRVGVLAITDHDSVAGVDEAQQTAIDYDLPIKVLAGAEISTLWENHEIHIVGLNIDIRHPAMVAFLAGQHACRQARAEEIGERLAKARIPDALAGATQLADGGIITRGHFARFLIEQGKAENMAQVFKNYLARGKTGYVPPQWCTIKQAIDAIHHSGGCAVLAHPGRYGLSQSGSNGWSPISAKRAAMRWKSRSASSRLMSARRWRNTPEIMNWPHHKVLIFINPVRGLNWAANSGCPRRLSRSGNASRIWLPAWQSRKGDTRFL
;
A
#
# COMPACT_ATOMS: atom_id res chain seq x y z
N MET A 1 -22.74 23.50 12.34
CA MET A 1 -21.37 23.50 11.79
C MET A 1 -20.61 22.35 12.41
N SER A 2 -20.37 21.32 11.59
CA SER A 2 -19.31 20.31 11.67
C SER A 2 -18.94 19.74 13.04
N ASP A 3 -19.70 18.75 13.51
CA ASP A 3 -19.12 17.64 14.29
C ASP A 3 -18.29 16.76 13.33
N ILE A 4 -17.19 17.31 12.82
CA ILE A 4 -16.10 16.45 12.36
C ILE A 4 -15.62 15.77 13.63
N ALA A 5 -15.71 14.44 13.67
CA ALA A 5 -15.16 13.66 14.77
C ALA A 5 -13.77 14.20 15.13
N ARG A 6 -13.51 14.41 16.43
CA ARG A 6 -12.33 15.09 16.99
C ARG A 6 -10.98 14.63 16.39
N PHE A 7 -10.96 13.48 15.72
CA PHE A 7 -9.90 13.05 14.81
C PHE A 7 -10.49 12.39 13.56
N PRO A 8 -10.17 12.84 12.34
CA PRO A 8 -10.59 12.16 11.11
C PRO A 8 -9.92 10.79 11.00
N VAL A 9 -10.66 9.78 10.52
CA VAL A 9 -10.11 8.46 10.18
C VAL A 9 -9.45 8.54 8.80
N TYR A 10 -8.23 8.02 8.69
CA TYR A 10 -7.45 7.99 7.46
C TYR A 10 -7.38 6.56 6.93
N ASP A 11 -7.75 6.38 5.67
CA ASP A 11 -7.43 5.19 4.90
C ASP A 11 -6.58 5.59 3.70
N LEU A 12 -5.28 5.38 3.79
CA LEU A 12 -4.30 5.87 2.82
C LEU A 12 -3.75 4.77 1.92
N HIS A 13 -4.39 3.60 1.91
CA HIS A 13 -3.99 2.50 1.04
C HIS A 13 -5.20 1.66 0.65
N SER A 14 -5.81 2.01 -0.48
CA SER A 14 -7.01 1.35 -1.00
C SER A 14 -6.92 1.10 -2.51
N HIS A 15 -7.70 0.12 -2.98
CA HIS A 15 -7.74 -0.32 -4.38
C HIS A 15 -9.18 -0.33 -4.89
N THR A 16 -9.34 0.03 -6.14
CA THR A 16 -10.57 0.06 -6.93
C THR A 16 -10.49 -0.96 -8.07
N ARG A 17 -11.56 -1.07 -8.86
CA ARG A 17 -11.57 -1.84 -10.10
C ARG A 17 -10.61 -1.31 -11.19
N ALA A 18 -10.00 -0.14 -11.00
CA ALA A 18 -8.94 0.33 -11.90
C ALA A 18 -7.64 -0.48 -11.78
N SER A 19 -7.46 -1.24 -10.68
CA SER A 19 -6.52 -2.37 -10.60
C SER A 19 -7.25 -3.63 -10.16
N ASP A 20 -7.04 -4.12 -8.93
CA ASP A 20 -7.56 -5.39 -8.43
C ASP A 20 -8.42 -5.24 -7.16
N GLY A 21 -8.97 -4.05 -6.93
CA GLY A 21 -10.08 -3.86 -6.00
C GLY A 21 -11.36 -4.57 -6.47
N LEU A 22 -12.38 -4.55 -5.61
CA LEU A 22 -13.70 -5.11 -5.92
C LEU A 22 -14.75 -4.03 -6.22
N LEU A 23 -14.55 -2.83 -5.70
CA LEU A 23 -15.46 -1.70 -5.83
C LEU A 23 -14.99 -0.75 -6.94
N THR A 24 -15.93 -0.15 -7.66
CA THR A 24 -15.62 1.00 -8.52
C THR A 24 -15.05 2.15 -7.67
N PRO A 25 -14.31 3.10 -8.27
CA PRO A 25 -13.86 4.29 -7.55
C PRO A 25 -15.00 5.02 -6.83
N ALA A 26 -16.15 5.23 -7.49
CA ALA A 26 -17.31 5.86 -6.87
C ALA A 26 -17.85 5.07 -5.67
N ALA A 27 -18.04 3.75 -5.82
CA ALA A 27 -18.56 2.90 -4.75
C ALA A 27 -17.60 2.81 -3.55
N LEU A 28 -16.29 2.85 -3.79
CA LEU A 28 -15.29 2.86 -2.72
C LEU A 28 -15.37 4.16 -1.90
N VAL A 29 -15.54 5.31 -2.54
CA VAL A 29 -15.70 6.61 -1.86
C VAL A 29 -16.95 6.61 -0.99
N GLN A 30 -18.10 6.19 -1.54
CA GLN A 30 -19.35 6.07 -0.79
C GLN A 30 -19.19 5.14 0.41
N ARG A 31 -18.56 3.97 0.20
CA ARG A 31 -18.28 3.00 1.26
C ARG A 31 -17.38 3.57 2.36
N ALA A 32 -16.37 4.36 1.99
CA ALA A 32 -15.47 5.00 2.94
C ALA A 32 -16.23 6.01 3.84
N VAL A 33 -17.16 6.77 3.27
CA VAL A 33 -18.04 7.69 4.01
C VAL A 33 -18.95 6.94 4.98
N GLU A 34 -19.59 5.84 4.56
CA GLU A 34 -20.39 4.98 5.45
C GLU A 34 -19.58 4.49 6.66
N MET A 35 -18.29 4.23 6.44
CA MET A 35 -17.33 3.79 7.45
C MET A 35 -16.69 4.96 8.23
N ARG A 36 -17.14 6.20 8.00
CA ARG A 36 -16.67 7.43 8.65
C ARG A 36 -15.19 7.75 8.40
N VAL A 37 -14.66 7.33 7.26
CA VAL A 37 -13.33 7.74 6.78
C VAL A 37 -13.41 9.20 6.34
N GLY A 38 -12.55 10.05 6.90
CA GLY A 38 -12.47 11.47 6.56
C GLY A 38 -11.44 11.76 5.48
N VAL A 39 -10.42 10.90 5.32
CA VAL A 39 -9.41 11.01 4.27
C VAL A 39 -9.15 9.64 3.66
N LEU A 40 -9.40 9.51 2.36
CA LEU A 40 -9.18 8.30 1.57
C LEU A 40 -8.09 8.56 0.52
N ALA A 41 -7.17 7.63 0.30
CA ALA A 41 -6.26 7.67 -0.85
C ALA A 41 -6.58 6.50 -1.80
N ILE A 42 -6.76 6.82 -3.08
CA ILE A 42 -6.83 5.82 -4.15
C ILE A 42 -5.40 5.47 -4.53
N THR A 43 -5.00 4.21 -4.38
CA THR A 43 -3.62 3.76 -4.57
C THR A 43 -3.60 2.47 -5.38
N ASP A 44 -4.29 2.49 -6.53
CA ASP A 44 -4.35 1.36 -7.43
C ASP A 44 -2.95 0.91 -7.90
N HIS A 45 -2.82 -0.38 -8.19
CA HIS A 45 -1.55 -0.97 -8.60
C HIS A 45 -1.08 -0.46 -9.96
N ASP A 46 0.03 0.29 -9.97
CA ASP A 46 0.62 0.94 -11.15
C ASP A 46 -0.40 1.66 -12.05
N SER A 47 -1.46 2.21 -11.46
CA SER A 47 -2.53 2.91 -12.17
C SER A 47 -3.00 4.11 -11.37
N VAL A 48 -3.48 5.13 -12.09
CA VAL A 48 -4.16 6.31 -11.54
C VAL A 48 -5.56 6.48 -12.14
N ALA A 49 -6.03 5.51 -12.93
CA ALA A 49 -7.27 5.64 -13.70
C ALA A 49 -8.52 5.79 -12.83
N GLY A 50 -8.50 5.30 -11.58
CA GLY A 50 -9.60 5.46 -10.63
C GLY A 50 -9.63 6.80 -9.89
N VAL A 51 -8.58 7.63 -9.99
CA VAL A 51 -8.44 8.84 -9.15
C VAL A 51 -9.48 9.89 -9.52
N ASP A 52 -9.62 10.22 -10.80
CA ASP A 52 -10.52 11.30 -11.24
C ASP A 52 -11.98 10.98 -10.90
N GLU A 53 -12.45 9.75 -11.16
CA GLU A 53 -13.81 9.31 -10.81
C GLU A 53 -14.05 9.38 -9.30
N ALA A 54 -13.10 8.93 -8.48
CA ALA A 54 -13.23 8.98 -7.02
C ALA A 54 -13.31 10.42 -6.50
N GLN A 55 -12.46 11.31 -7.00
CA GLN A 55 -12.48 12.73 -6.64
C GLN A 55 -13.78 13.40 -7.08
N GLN A 56 -14.21 13.14 -8.32
CA GLN A 56 -15.46 13.69 -8.85
C GLN A 56 -16.67 13.19 -8.07
N THR A 57 -16.69 11.92 -7.65
CA THR A 57 -17.75 11.37 -6.79
C THR A 57 -17.86 12.12 -5.46
N ALA A 58 -16.74 12.46 -4.83
CA ALA A 58 -16.78 13.24 -3.58
C ALA A 58 -17.38 14.63 -3.79
N ILE A 59 -17.09 15.26 -4.94
CA ILE A 59 -17.58 16.60 -5.31
C ILE A 59 -19.08 16.55 -5.67
N ASP A 60 -19.48 15.66 -6.58
CA ASP A 60 -20.84 15.59 -7.14
C ASP A 60 -21.89 15.30 -6.07
N TYR A 61 -21.53 14.52 -5.06
CA TYR A 61 -22.41 14.12 -3.97
C TYR A 61 -22.20 14.93 -2.68
N ASP A 62 -21.37 15.99 -2.70
CA ASP A 62 -21.00 16.81 -1.52
C ASP A 62 -20.64 15.96 -0.29
N LEU A 63 -19.79 14.94 -0.51
CA LEU A 63 -19.46 13.97 0.53
C LEU A 63 -18.42 14.54 1.51
N PRO A 64 -18.54 14.26 2.82
CA PRO A 64 -17.64 14.80 3.84
C PRO A 64 -16.31 14.00 3.91
N ILE A 65 -15.64 13.84 2.78
CA ILE A 65 -14.41 13.05 2.63
C ILE A 65 -13.41 13.75 1.72
N LYS A 66 -12.14 13.74 2.11
CA LYS A 66 -11.03 14.16 1.24
C LYS A 66 -10.46 12.96 0.50
N VAL A 67 -10.49 12.99 -0.83
CA VAL A 67 -9.90 11.95 -1.68
C VAL A 67 -8.53 12.40 -2.21
N LEU A 68 -7.49 11.67 -1.85
CA LEU A 68 -6.11 11.90 -2.30
C LEU A 68 -5.81 11.05 -3.54
N ALA A 69 -5.13 11.68 -4.50
CA ALA A 69 -4.52 11.00 -5.63
C ALA A 69 -3.29 10.21 -5.18
N GLY A 70 -3.22 8.95 -5.58
CA GLY A 70 -2.10 8.07 -5.27
C GLY A 70 -1.96 6.92 -6.26
N ALA A 71 -0.92 6.13 -6.07
CA ALA A 71 -0.67 4.90 -6.81
C ALA A 71 0.19 3.96 -5.96
N GLU A 72 -0.05 2.65 -6.02
CA GLU A 72 0.86 1.65 -5.44
C GLU A 72 1.77 1.10 -6.54
N ILE A 73 3.01 1.59 -6.57
CA ILE A 73 3.99 1.24 -7.60
C ILE A 73 4.63 -0.10 -7.26
N SER A 74 4.58 -1.05 -8.19
CA SER A 74 5.31 -2.31 -8.06
C SER A 74 6.78 -2.12 -8.36
N THR A 75 7.65 -2.58 -7.46
CA THR A 75 9.11 -2.50 -7.61
C THR A 75 9.76 -3.85 -7.36
N LEU A 76 10.98 -4.00 -7.87
CA LEU A 76 11.81 -5.17 -7.63
C LEU A 76 13.08 -4.74 -6.91
N TRP A 77 13.38 -5.40 -5.80
CA TRP A 77 14.60 -5.20 -5.04
C TRP A 77 15.16 -6.54 -4.57
N GLU A 78 16.39 -6.88 -4.98
CA GLU A 78 17.04 -8.16 -4.65
C GLU A 78 16.12 -9.38 -4.87
N ASN A 79 15.39 -9.42 -5.99
CA ASN A 79 14.39 -10.44 -6.34
C ASN A 79 13.14 -10.50 -5.43
N HIS A 80 12.93 -9.51 -4.59
CA HIS A 80 11.71 -9.33 -3.79
C HIS A 80 10.81 -8.28 -4.44
N GLU A 81 9.54 -8.62 -4.58
CA GLU A 81 8.51 -7.66 -4.97
C GLU A 81 8.23 -6.76 -3.76
N ILE A 82 8.53 -5.48 -3.90
CA ILE A 82 8.29 -4.45 -2.90
C ILE A 82 7.39 -3.41 -3.51
N HIS A 83 6.41 -2.92 -2.76
CA HIS A 83 5.51 -1.90 -3.23
C HIS A 83 5.78 -0.56 -2.55
N ILE A 84 5.77 0.50 -3.36
CA ILE A 84 5.95 1.88 -2.90
C ILE A 84 4.65 2.63 -3.22
N VAL A 85 3.97 3.10 -2.19
CA VAL A 85 2.80 3.96 -2.33
C VAL A 85 3.25 5.40 -2.56
N GLY A 86 2.76 6.03 -3.62
CA GLY A 86 2.80 7.46 -3.81
C GLY A 86 1.51 8.10 -3.30
N LEU A 87 1.62 9.10 -2.44
CA LEU A 87 0.48 9.89 -1.95
C LEU A 87 0.57 11.33 -2.44
N ASN A 88 -0.58 11.92 -2.77
CA ASN A 88 -0.71 13.29 -3.24
C ASN A 88 0.14 13.58 -4.49
N ILE A 89 0.15 12.62 -5.43
CA ILE A 89 0.85 12.73 -6.71
C ILE A 89 0.03 13.59 -7.69
N ASP A 90 0.71 14.36 -8.54
CA ASP A 90 0.11 14.91 -9.75
C ASP A 90 0.01 13.80 -10.82
N ILE A 91 -1.20 13.28 -11.01
CA ILE A 91 -1.49 12.20 -11.96
C ILE A 91 -1.32 12.62 -13.43
N ARG A 92 -1.24 13.92 -13.71
CA ARG A 92 -1.05 14.48 -15.06
C ARG A 92 0.40 14.89 -15.31
N HIS A 93 1.29 14.78 -14.32
CA HIS A 93 2.70 15.13 -14.48
C HIS A 93 3.35 14.24 -15.55
N PRO A 94 4.01 14.79 -16.58
CA PRO A 94 4.52 14.00 -17.71
C PRO A 94 5.43 12.84 -17.31
N ALA A 95 6.27 13.03 -16.28
CA ALA A 95 7.14 11.96 -15.78
C ALA A 95 6.35 10.81 -15.13
N MET A 96 5.22 11.09 -14.46
CA MET A 96 4.37 10.06 -13.86
C MET A 96 3.60 9.30 -14.93
N VAL A 97 3.04 10.02 -15.91
CA VAL A 97 2.33 9.41 -17.04
C VAL A 97 3.24 8.46 -17.82
N ALA A 98 4.43 8.93 -18.22
CA ALA A 98 5.40 8.10 -18.93
C ALA A 98 5.88 6.90 -18.10
N PHE A 99 6.09 7.10 -16.79
CA PHE A 99 6.50 6.04 -15.88
C PHE A 99 5.44 4.93 -15.75
N LEU A 100 4.17 5.30 -15.51
CA LEU A 100 3.08 4.34 -15.38
C LEU A 100 2.78 3.61 -16.69
N ALA A 101 2.92 4.28 -17.84
CA ALA A 101 2.82 3.61 -19.14
C ALA A 101 3.86 2.48 -19.30
N GLY A 102 5.11 2.71 -18.85
CA GLY A 102 6.14 1.67 -18.82
C GLY A 102 5.78 0.51 -17.90
N GLN A 103 5.30 0.80 -16.69
CA GLN A 103 4.85 -0.24 -15.75
C GLN A 103 3.67 -1.04 -16.31
N HIS A 104 2.71 -0.39 -16.97
CA HIS A 104 1.59 -1.05 -17.65
C HIS A 104 2.07 -2.03 -18.72
N ALA A 105 3.04 -1.63 -19.56
CA ALA A 105 3.61 -2.51 -20.58
C ALA A 105 4.29 -3.74 -19.94
N CYS A 106 5.04 -3.56 -18.85
CA CYS A 106 5.64 -4.67 -18.10
C CYS A 106 4.58 -5.62 -17.52
N ARG A 107 3.44 -5.08 -17.05
CA ARG A 107 2.32 -5.88 -16.54
C ARG A 107 1.65 -6.69 -17.63
N GLN A 108 1.40 -6.10 -18.79
CA GLN A 108 0.78 -6.79 -19.92
C GLN A 108 1.65 -7.95 -20.40
N ALA A 109 2.94 -7.70 -20.67
CA ALA A 109 3.87 -8.75 -21.07
C ALA A 109 3.95 -9.88 -20.04
N ARG A 110 3.93 -9.54 -18.74
CA ARG A 110 3.89 -10.54 -17.67
C ARG A 110 2.58 -11.33 -17.65
N ALA A 111 1.44 -10.68 -17.88
CA ALA A 111 0.13 -11.33 -17.90
C ALA A 111 0.04 -12.35 -19.04
N GLU A 112 0.55 -12.00 -20.22
CA GLU A 112 0.63 -12.91 -21.37
C GLU A 112 1.41 -14.19 -21.02
N GLU A 113 2.61 -14.04 -20.46
CA GLU A 113 3.44 -15.17 -20.03
C GLU A 113 2.80 -16.00 -18.90
N ILE A 114 2.06 -15.36 -17.96
CA ILE A 114 1.30 -16.10 -16.93
C ILE A 114 0.25 -16.97 -17.61
N GLY A 115 -0.50 -16.40 -18.56
CA GLY A 115 -1.50 -17.12 -19.35
C GLY A 115 -0.92 -18.34 -20.06
N GLU A 116 0.21 -18.17 -20.74
CA GLU A 116 0.91 -19.27 -21.41
C GLU A 116 1.35 -20.38 -20.45
N ARG A 117 1.92 -20.02 -19.29
CA ARG A 117 2.36 -21.01 -18.29
C ARG A 117 1.20 -21.78 -17.69
N LEU A 118 0.07 -21.13 -17.47
CA LEU A 118 -1.15 -21.79 -16.99
C LEU A 118 -1.75 -22.70 -18.06
N ALA A 119 -1.76 -22.28 -19.33
CA ALA A 119 -2.22 -23.11 -20.44
C ALA A 119 -1.38 -24.40 -20.57
N LYS A 120 -0.05 -24.28 -20.49
CA LYS A 120 0.88 -25.44 -20.47
C LYS A 120 0.61 -26.39 -19.29
N ALA A 121 0.03 -25.89 -18.20
CA ALA A 121 -0.40 -26.66 -17.05
C ALA A 121 -1.85 -27.16 -17.13
N ARG A 122 -2.45 -27.19 -18.33
CA ARG A 122 -3.83 -27.62 -18.60
C ARG A 122 -4.89 -26.73 -17.92
N ILE A 123 -4.59 -25.44 -17.83
CA ILE A 123 -5.51 -24.39 -17.39
C ILE A 123 -5.56 -23.35 -18.53
N PRO A 124 -6.28 -23.65 -19.63
CA PRO A 124 -6.36 -22.74 -20.78
C PRO A 124 -7.12 -21.46 -20.42
N ASP A 125 -7.06 -20.47 -21.31
CA ASP A 125 -7.83 -19.22 -21.28
C ASP A 125 -7.64 -18.33 -20.04
N ALA A 126 -6.58 -18.59 -19.25
CA ALA A 126 -6.33 -17.86 -18.02
C ALA A 126 -6.10 -16.36 -18.24
N LEU A 127 -5.44 -15.97 -19.33
CA LEU A 127 -5.30 -14.56 -19.70
C LEU A 127 -6.66 -13.94 -20.01
N ALA A 128 -7.46 -14.56 -20.87
CA ALA A 128 -8.77 -14.06 -21.25
C ALA A 128 -9.70 -13.91 -20.04
N GLY A 129 -9.74 -14.92 -19.17
CA GLY A 129 -10.51 -14.87 -17.94
C GLY A 129 -10.01 -13.78 -16.97
N ALA A 130 -8.69 -13.63 -16.80
CA ALA A 130 -8.13 -12.56 -15.99
C ALA A 130 -8.44 -11.16 -16.56
N THR A 131 -8.39 -11.00 -17.88
CA THR A 131 -8.75 -9.74 -18.57
C THR A 131 -10.22 -9.41 -18.37
N GLN A 132 -11.12 -10.38 -18.49
CA GLN A 132 -12.55 -10.19 -18.24
C GLN A 132 -12.80 -9.75 -16.80
N LEU A 133 -12.11 -10.36 -15.83
CA LEU A 133 -12.22 -10.01 -14.41
C LEU A 133 -11.61 -8.65 -14.06
N ALA A 134 -10.65 -8.18 -14.85
CA ALA A 134 -10.08 -6.84 -14.70
C ALA A 134 -11.03 -5.75 -15.23
N ASP A 135 -11.93 -6.08 -16.16
CA ASP A 135 -13.01 -5.20 -16.65
C ASP A 135 -12.55 -3.79 -17.03
N GLY A 136 -11.48 -3.73 -17.84
CA GLY A 136 -10.86 -2.47 -18.27
C GLY A 136 -9.82 -1.88 -17.30
N GLY A 137 -9.70 -2.43 -16.09
CA GLY A 137 -8.63 -2.14 -15.15
C GLY A 137 -7.31 -2.82 -15.50
N ILE A 138 -6.24 -2.46 -14.78
CA ILE A 138 -4.93 -3.09 -14.96
C ILE A 138 -4.95 -4.54 -14.46
N ILE A 139 -4.46 -5.45 -15.30
CA ILE A 139 -4.34 -6.86 -14.94
C ILE A 139 -3.27 -7.06 -13.86
N THR A 140 -3.64 -7.66 -12.74
CA THR A 140 -2.73 -8.13 -11.69
C THR A 140 -2.86 -9.65 -11.53
N ARG A 141 -1.96 -10.24 -10.73
CA ARG A 141 -2.10 -11.65 -10.31
C ARG A 141 -3.40 -11.92 -9.55
N GLY A 142 -4.01 -10.89 -8.96
CA GLY A 142 -5.30 -11.00 -8.29
C GLY A 142 -6.40 -11.48 -9.23
N HIS A 143 -6.41 -11.02 -10.49
CA HIS A 143 -7.39 -11.46 -11.49
C HIS A 143 -7.19 -12.90 -11.91
N PHE A 144 -5.94 -13.32 -12.16
CA PHE A 144 -5.63 -14.72 -12.40
C PHE A 144 -6.02 -15.61 -11.21
N ALA A 145 -5.85 -15.11 -9.98
CA ALA A 145 -6.24 -15.86 -8.79
C ALA A 145 -7.76 -16.04 -8.69
N ARG A 146 -8.54 -15.00 -8.99
CA ARG A 146 -10.00 -15.09 -9.08
C ARG A 146 -10.44 -16.06 -10.17
N PHE A 147 -9.85 -15.97 -11.36
CA PHE A 147 -10.10 -16.92 -12.45
C PHE A 147 -9.84 -18.37 -12.01
N LEU A 148 -8.71 -18.64 -11.34
CA LEU A 148 -8.40 -19.99 -10.83
C LEU A 148 -9.44 -20.49 -9.81
N ILE A 149 -10.01 -19.61 -9.01
CA ILE A 149 -11.08 -19.95 -8.07
C ILE A 149 -12.37 -20.26 -8.83
N GLU A 150 -12.75 -19.44 -9.81
CA GLU A 150 -13.94 -19.68 -10.66
C GLU A 150 -13.85 -20.99 -11.45
N GLN A 151 -12.64 -21.38 -11.86
CA GLN A 151 -12.35 -22.67 -12.51
C GLN A 151 -12.26 -23.85 -11.53
N GLY A 152 -12.56 -23.64 -10.24
CA GLY A 152 -12.53 -24.68 -9.21
C GLY A 152 -11.14 -25.22 -8.88
N LYS A 153 -10.06 -24.50 -9.22
CA LYS A 153 -8.67 -24.91 -8.94
C LYS A 153 -8.22 -24.60 -7.51
N ALA A 154 -8.94 -23.71 -6.83
CA ALA A 154 -8.72 -23.35 -5.42
C ALA A 154 -10.02 -22.78 -4.81
N GLU A 155 -10.18 -22.88 -3.51
CA GLU A 155 -11.34 -22.38 -2.77
C GLU A 155 -11.23 -20.89 -2.43
N ASN A 156 -10.00 -20.38 -2.30
CA ASN A 156 -9.74 -19.00 -1.89
C ASN A 156 -8.36 -18.50 -2.33
N MET A 157 -8.14 -17.19 -2.20
CA MET A 157 -6.90 -16.51 -2.60
C MET A 157 -5.66 -17.09 -1.93
N ALA A 158 -5.74 -17.46 -0.65
CA ALA A 158 -4.59 -18.02 0.08
C ALA A 158 -4.17 -19.39 -0.50
N GLN A 159 -5.14 -20.23 -0.85
CA GLN A 159 -4.87 -21.51 -1.50
C GLN A 159 -4.33 -21.31 -2.92
N VAL A 160 -4.82 -20.31 -3.67
CA VAL A 160 -4.23 -19.97 -4.96
C VAL A 160 -2.74 -19.65 -4.79
N PHE A 161 -2.36 -18.67 -3.97
CA PHE A 161 -0.95 -18.28 -3.85
C PHE A 161 -0.07 -19.34 -3.17
N LYS A 162 -0.66 -20.31 -2.46
CA LYS A 162 0.06 -21.48 -1.96
C LYS A 162 0.45 -22.45 -3.08
N ASN A 163 -0.40 -22.61 -4.09
CA ASN A 163 -0.30 -23.67 -5.10
C ASN A 163 0.05 -23.16 -6.52
N TYR A 164 -0.23 -21.89 -6.81
CA TYR A 164 -0.14 -21.23 -8.10
C TYR A 164 0.40 -19.80 -7.93
N LEU A 165 0.89 -19.20 -9.02
CA LEU A 165 1.23 -17.77 -9.16
C LEU A 165 2.33 -17.20 -8.22
N ALA A 166 2.76 -17.95 -7.20
CA ALA A 166 3.87 -17.62 -6.31
C ALA A 166 5.17 -18.26 -6.77
N ARG A 167 6.32 -17.76 -6.29
CA ARG A 167 7.64 -18.25 -6.71
C ARG A 167 7.75 -19.77 -6.58
N GLY A 168 8.15 -20.42 -7.68
CA GLY A 168 8.27 -21.88 -7.76
C GLY A 168 6.95 -22.64 -7.91
N LYS A 169 5.82 -21.93 -8.09
CA LYS A 169 4.50 -22.51 -8.31
C LYS A 169 4.04 -22.35 -9.76
N THR A 170 3.04 -23.14 -10.13
CA THR A 170 2.46 -23.14 -11.48
C THR A 170 1.94 -21.76 -11.87
N GLY A 171 2.23 -21.31 -13.10
CA GLY A 171 1.83 -19.99 -13.59
C GLY A 171 2.66 -18.82 -13.06
N TYR A 172 3.65 -19.05 -12.18
CA TYR A 172 4.54 -17.97 -11.73
C TYR A 172 5.43 -17.47 -12.85
N VAL A 173 5.50 -16.14 -12.99
CA VAL A 173 6.42 -15.43 -13.88
C VAL A 173 7.23 -14.45 -13.04
N PRO A 174 8.57 -14.49 -13.10
CA PRO A 174 9.42 -13.49 -12.46
C PRO A 174 9.04 -12.09 -12.95
N PRO A 175 8.74 -11.15 -12.06
CA PRO A 175 8.41 -9.80 -12.45
C PRO A 175 9.64 -9.05 -12.96
N GLN A 176 9.43 -8.14 -13.90
CA GLN A 176 10.42 -7.17 -14.35
C GLN A 176 9.88 -5.77 -14.02
N TRP A 177 9.94 -5.41 -12.73
CA TRP A 177 9.50 -4.11 -12.25
C TRP A 177 10.66 -3.12 -12.21
N CYS A 178 10.33 -1.82 -12.14
CA CYS A 178 11.31 -0.79 -11.86
C CYS A 178 12.01 -1.00 -10.50
N THR A 179 13.12 -0.30 -10.31
CA THR A 179 13.79 -0.22 -9.00
C THR A 179 12.99 0.65 -8.02
N ILE A 180 13.19 0.46 -6.72
CA ILE A 180 12.65 1.35 -5.68
C ILE A 180 13.04 2.81 -5.93
N LYS A 181 14.28 3.06 -6.37
CA LYS A 181 14.75 4.42 -6.66
C LYS A 181 13.93 5.08 -7.76
N GLN A 182 13.69 4.38 -8.87
CA GLN A 182 12.90 4.91 -9.98
C GLN A 182 11.47 5.24 -9.56
N ALA A 183 10.84 4.39 -8.74
CA ALA A 183 9.51 4.66 -8.20
C ALA A 183 9.48 5.92 -7.32
N ILE A 184 10.44 6.03 -6.39
CA ILE A 184 10.57 7.21 -5.51
C ILE A 184 10.81 8.49 -6.32
N ASP A 185 11.68 8.44 -7.32
CA ASP A 185 11.95 9.58 -8.19
C ASP A 185 10.69 10.01 -8.95
N ALA A 186 9.94 9.07 -9.54
CA ALA A 186 8.69 9.37 -10.24
C ALA A 186 7.66 10.04 -9.32
N ILE A 187 7.47 9.49 -8.11
CA ILE A 187 6.56 10.05 -7.10
C ILE A 187 6.98 11.48 -6.72
N HIS A 188 8.25 11.70 -6.39
CA HIS A 188 8.73 13.03 -5.99
C HIS A 188 8.67 14.06 -7.13
N HIS A 189 9.00 13.66 -8.36
CA HIS A 189 8.87 14.55 -9.52
C HIS A 189 7.42 14.97 -9.75
N SER A 190 6.45 14.11 -9.45
CA SER A 190 5.02 14.46 -9.47
C SER A 190 4.53 15.24 -8.25
N GLY A 191 5.43 15.68 -7.36
CA GLY A 191 5.09 16.44 -6.15
C GLY A 191 4.50 15.62 -5.00
N GLY A 192 4.44 14.29 -5.14
CA GLY A 192 3.91 13.39 -4.12
C GLY A 192 4.93 12.97 -3.06
N CYS A 193 4.46 12.18 -2.09
CA CYS A 193 5.27 11.58 -1.02
C CYS A 193 5.33 10.06 -1.20
N ALA A 194 6.54 9.50 -1.15
CA ALA A 194 6.75 8.05 -1.26
C ALA A 194 6.71 7.36 0.12
N VAL A 195 5.98 6.25 0.20
CA VAL A 195 5.77 5.43 1.40
C VAL A 195 6.03 3.96 1.10
N LEU A 196 6.81 3.29 1.94
CA LEU A 196 6.97 1.83 1.86
C LEU A 196 5.68 1.14 2.28
N ALA A 197 5.07 0.39 1.37
CA ALA A 197 3.82 -0.30 1.64
C ALA A 197 4.03 -1.58 2.46
N HIS A 198 3.10 -1.85 3.39
CA HIS A 198 2.97 -3.10 4.15
C HIS A 198 4.29 -3.85 4.49
N PRO A 199 5.27 -3.19 5.14
CA PRO A 199 6.62 -3.74 5.34
C PRO A 199 6.66 -5.07 6.08
N GLY A 200 5.66 -5.37 6.90
CA GLY A 200 5.53 -6.65 7.60
C GLY A 200 5.29 -7.86 6.70
N ARG A 201 4.92 -7.67 5.43
CA ARG A 201 4.68 -8.77 4.46
C ARG A 201 5.96 -9.28 3.80
N TYR A 202 7.04 -8.52 3.81
CA TYR A 202 8.25 -8.89 3.06
C TYR A 202 9.16 -9.90 3.77
N GLY A 203 8.86 -10.27 5.03
CA GLY A 203 9.69 -11.22 5.77
C GLY A 203 11.15 -10.76 5.97
N LEU A 204 11.40 -9.45 5.87
CA LEU A 204 12.71 -8.84 6.04
C LEU A 204 13.08 -8.91 7.53
N SER A 205 13.74 -10.00 7.95
CA SER A 205 14.18 -10.16 9.34
C SER A 205 15.40 -9.29 9.64
N GLN A 206 15.47 -8.75 10.85
CA GLN A 206 16.58 -7.90 11.31
C GLN A 206 17.80 -8.71 11.81
N SER A 207 17.85 -10.03 11.60
CA SER A 207 18.88 -10.91 12.16
C SER A 207 19.46 -11.91 11.15
N GLY A 208 20.67 -11.58 10.66
CA GLY A 208 21.77 -12.42 10.20
C GLY A 208 21.53 -13.85 9.69
N SER A 209 21.65 -14.01 8.37
CA SER A 209 22.50 -15.03 7.70
C SER A 209 22.52 -14.88 6.16
N ASN A 210 21.80 -13.90 5.59
CA ASN A 210 21.97 -13.43 4.22
C ASN A 210 22.02 -11.88 4.20
N GLY A 211 23.22 -11.31 4.09
CA GLY A 211 23.48 -9.96 3.58
C GLY A 211 23.15 -8.73 4.45
N TRP A 212 22.19 -8.79 5.37
CA TRP A 212 21.83 -7.62 6.19
C TRP A 212 22.65 -7.56 7.49
N SER A 213 23.70 -6.72 7.47
CA SER A 213 24.38 -6.23 8.67
C SER A 213 24.22 -4.71 8.75
N PRO A 214 24.02 -4.11 9.93
CA PRO A 214 24.14 -2.65 10.13
C PRO A 214 25.48 -2.10 9.60
N ILE A 215 26.50 -2.95 9.49
CA ILE A 215 27.81 -2.65 8.91
C ILE A 215 27.73 -2.54 7.38
N SER A 216 26.84 -3.26 6.69
CA SER A 216 26.65 -3.22 5.23
C SER A 216 26.01 -1.90 4.79
N ALA A 217 24.98 -1.43 5.50
CA ALA A 217 24.37 -0.11 5.28
C ALA A 217 25.36 1.01 5.61
N LYS A 218 26.15 0.86 6.69
CA LYS A 218 27.25 1.77 7.02
C LYS A 218 28.38 1.76 5.98
N ARG A 219 28.74 0.61 5.40
CA ARG A 219 29.77 0.50 4.34
C ARG A 219 29.31 1.12 3.02
N ALA A 220 28.05 0.91 2.62
CA ALA A 220 27.47 1.57 1.45
C ALA A 220 27.45 3.10 1.62
N ALA A 221 27.10 3.59 2.80
CA ALA A 221 27.17 5.01 3.13
C ALA A 221 28.62 5.55 3.31
N MET A 222 29.55 4.73 3.83
CA MET A 222 30.96 5.12 4.04
C MET A 222 31.78 5.14 2.75
N ARG A 223 31.53 4.22 1.81
CA ARG A 223 32.23 4.17 0.51
C ARG A 223 31.91 5.41 -0.36
N TRP A 224 30.83 6.12 -0.03
CA TRP A 224 30.47 7.41 -0.63
C TRP A 224 30.99 8.61 0.20
N LYS A 225 31.10 8.47 1.54
CA LYS A 225 31.68 9.49 2.43
C LYS A 225 33.21 9.64 2.35
N SER A 226 33.94 8.78 1.63
CA SER A 226 35.39 8.95 1.44
C SER A 226 35.77 10.08 0.46
N ARG A 227 34.84 10.98 0.11
CA ARG A 227 35.12 12.22 -0.66
C ARG A 227 34.90 13.52 0.11
N SER A 228 34.60 13.51 1.41
CA SER A 228 34.60 14.76 2.18
C SER A 228 34.83 14.53 3.68
N ALA A 229 35.69 15.35 4.24
CA ALA A 229 36.46 15.15 5.46
C ALA A 229 35.71 15.23 6.82
N SER A 230 36.48 14.81 7.84
CA SER A 230 36.53 15.17 9.27
C SER A 230 35.42 14.73 10.27
N SER A 231 35.75 13.65 10.98
CA SER A 231 35.79 13.46 12.45
C SER A 231 34.75 14.11 13.39
N ARG A 232 34.00 13.26 14.13
CA ARG A 232 34.15 13.03 15.59
C ARG A 232 33.14 11.98 16.08
N LEU A 233 33.62 11.06 16.92
CA LEU A 233 32.87 10.01 17.60
C LEU A 233 32.21 10.56 18.86
N MET A 234 30.93 10.24 19.10
CA MET A 234 30.33 10.26 20.44
C MET A 234 29.53 8.97 20.70
N SER A 235 29.65 8.50 21.93
CA SER A 235 29.28 7.19 22.47
C SER A 235 27.78 6.97 22.67
N ALA A 236 27.37 5.71 22.53
CA ALA A 236 26.02 5.22 22.75
C ALA A 236 25.62 5.18 24.23
N ARG A 237 24.44 5.74 24.55
CA ARG A 237 23.46 5.15 25.50
C ARG A 237 22.16 5.95 25.47
N ARG A 238 21.04 5.19 25.50
CA ARG A 238 19.64 5.58 25.81
C ARG A 238 18.78 6.01 24.62
N TRP A 239 18.06 5.04 24.03
CA TRP A 239 16.90 5.28 23.15
C TRP A 239 15.72 4.42 23.62
N ARG A 240 14.67 5.08 24.14
CA ARG A 240 13.30 4.55 24.26
C ARG A 240 12.39 5.58 23.60
N ASN A 241 11.50 5.10 22.73
CA ASN A 241 10.36 5.79 22.12
C ASN A 241 10.65 7.14 21.42
N THR A 242 11.29 7.06 20.27
CA THR A 242 11.35 8.15 19.28
C THR A 242 11.06 7.58 17.89
N PRO A 243 10.26 8.26 17.04
CA PRO A 243 10.04 7.82 15.67
C PRO A 243 11.34 7.94 14.88
N GLU A 244 11.88 6.83 14.38
CA GLU A 244 13.08 6.84 13.54
C GLU A 244 12.70 7.07 12.07
N ILE A 245 13.14 8.21 11.53
CA ILE A 245 13.21 8.47 10.10
C ILE A 245 14.38 7.65 9.55
N MET A 246 14.10 6.66 8.68
CA MET A 246 15.15 5.92 7.99
C MET A 246 15.68 6.78 6.83
N ASN A 247 16.80 7.47 7.07
CA ASN A 247 17.45 8.31 6.06
C ASN A 247 18.13 7.44 4.98
N TRP A 248 17.54 7.40 3.78
CA TRP A 248 18.24 7.00 2.56
C TRP A 248 19.11 8.17 2.08
N PRO A 249 20.34 7.97 1.55
CA PRO A 249 21.11 9.08 1.02
C PRO A 249 20.34 9.70 -0.16
N HIS A 250 19.91 10.95 0.01
CA HIS A 250 19.19 11.84 -0.93
C HIS A 250 17.67 11.73 -1.06
N HIS A 251 16.98 10.78 -0.43
CA HIS A 251 15.52 10.70 -0.53
C HIS A 251 14.89 10.47 0.86
N LYS A 252 14.08 11.43 1.32
CA LYS A 252 13.25 11.27 2.53
C LYS A 252 12.11 10.32 2.18
N VAL A 253 12.21 9.05 2.58
CA VAL A 253 11.07 8.11 2.52
C VAL A 253 10.35 8.21 3.86
N LEU A 254 9.08 8.62 3.85
CA LEU A 254 8.25 8.51 5.04
C LEU A 254 7.84 7.04 5.16
N ILE A 255 8.39 6.34 6.15
CA ILE A 255 7.88 5.04 6.56
C ILE A 255 6.77 5.33 7.58
N PHE A 256 5.53 4.98 7.27
CA PHE A 256 4.48 4.46 8.18
C PHE A 256 3.07 4.73 7.65
N ILE A 257 2.37 3.67 7.26
CA ILE A 257 0.96 3.48 7.61
C ILE A 257 0.85 2.02 8.08
N ASN A 258 0.77 1.82 9.40
CA ASN A 258 0.27 0.57 9.94
C ASN A 258 -1.22 0.80 10.20
N PRO A 259 -2.15 0.16 9.48
CA PRO A 259 -3.53 0.17 9.93
C PRO A 259 -3.54 -0.44 11.33
N VAL A 260 -4.33 0.15 12.21
CA VAL A 260 -4.61 -0.35 13.55
C VAL A 260 -4.72 -1.88 13.49
N ARG A 261 -3.91 -2.58 14.29
CA ARG A 261 -4.02 -4.05 14.46
C ARG A 261 -5.48 -4.36 14.81
N GLY A 262 -6.24 -4.86 13.84
CA GLY A 262 -7.66 -5.20 14.08
C GLY A 262 -8.62 -5.17 12.89
N LEU A 263 -8.25 -4.73 11.68
CA LEU A 263 -9.13 -4.85 10.51
C LEU A 263 -8.44 -5.50 9.31
N ASN A 264 -8.22 -6.81 9.41
CA ASN A 264 -8.38 -7.67 8.23
C ASN A 264 -9.89 -7.89 8.08
N TRP A 265 -10.57 -7.08 7.27
CA TRP A 265 -11.93 -7.42 6.84
C TRP A 265 -11.85 -8.07 5.48
N ALA A 266 -11.91 -9.40 5.51
CA ALA A 266 -12.17 -10.21 4.35
C ALA A 266 -13.54 -9.79 3.78
N ALA A 267 -13.53 -9.25 2.56
CA ALA A 267 -14.70 -9.28 1.68
C ALA A 267 -14.91 -10.72 1.19
N ASN A 268 -15.20 -11.64 2.11
CA ASN A 268 -15.48 -13.05 1.81
C ASN A 268 -16.31 -13.67 2.95
N SER A 269 -17.64 -13.63 2.78
CA SER A 269 -18.64 -14.64 3.20
C SER A 269 -20.00 -13.95 3.40
N GLY A 270 -20.90 -14.16 2.45
CA GLY A 270 -22.32 -13.90 2.67
C GLY A 270 -22.88 -14.96 3.60
N CYS A 271 -23.17 -14.59 4.85
CA CYS A 271 -24.10 -15.32 5.71
C CYS A 271 -24.52 -14.44 6.91
N PRO A 272 -25.82 -14.23 7.19
CA PRO A 272 -26.25 -13.40 8.31
C PRO A 272 -26.26 -14.22 9.60
N ARG A 273 -25.49 -13.81 10.62
CA ARG A 273 -25.66 -14.33 11.98
C ARG A 273 -26.00 -13.21 12.97
N ARG A 274 -27.20 -13.39 13.54
CA ARG A 274 -27.84 -12.80 14.72
C ARG A 274 -26.91 -12.09 15.72
N LEU A 275 -27.32 -10.87 16.08
CA LEU A 275 -26.92 -10.16 17.29
C LEU A 275 -27.33 -10.93 18.55
N SER A 276 -26.39 -11.15 19.47
CA SER A 276 -26.68 -11.44 20.88
C SER A 276 -25.91 -10.49 21.78
N ARG A 277 -26.65 -9.80 22.66
CA ARG A 277 -26.17 -8.90 23.70
C ARG A 277 -25.52 -9.68 24.84
N SER A 278 -24.30 -9.28 25.21
CA SER A 278 -23.71 -9.35 26.57
C SER A 278 -22.39 -8.57 26.48
N GLY A 279 -22.19 -7.44 27.14
CA GLY A 279 -22.26 -7.29 28.59
C GLY A 279 -20.85 -7.47 29.16
N ASN A 280 -20.00 -6.43 29.06
CA ASN A 280 -19.01 -6.09 30.08
C ASN A 280 -18.33 -4.76 29.76
N ALA A 281 -18.64 -3.76 30.59
CA ALA A 281 -17.97 -2.48 30.63
C ALA A 281 -16.78 -2.57 31.58
N SER A 282 -15.57 -2.48 31.06
CA SER A 282 -14.36 -2.25 31.87
C SER A 282 -14.05 -0.75 31.84
N ARG A 283 -14.50 -0.06 32.89
CA ARG A 283 -14.04 1.28 33.27
C ARG A 283 -12.53 1.22 33.55
N ILE A 284 -11.75 2.09 32.92
CA ILE A 284 -10.38 2.36 33.33
C ILE A 284 -10.28 3.84 33.72
N TRP A 285 -9.78 4.04 34.94
CA TRP A 285 -9.64 5.29 35.66
C TRP A 285 -8.64 6.25 35.01
N LEU A 286 -9.00 7.53 34.96
CA LEU A 286 -8.08 8.66 34.73
C LEU A 286 -7.41 9.04 36.06
N PRO A 287 -6.09 9.25 36.11
CA PRO A 287 -5.49 10.02 37.20
C PRO A 287 -5.79 11.51 36.96
N ALA A 288 -6.44 12.12 37.95
CA ALA A 288 -6.64 13.55 38.05
C ALA A 288 -5.30 14.30 38.01
N TRP A 289 -5.19 15.32 37.16
CA TRP A 289 -4.14 16.32 37.26
C TRP A 289 -4.71 17.53 37.99
N GLN A 290 -4.20 17.76 39.20
CA GLN A 290 -4.56 18.89 40.05
C GLN A 290 -4.07 20.20 39.44
N SER A 291 -5.01 21.13 39.30
CA SER A 291 -4.75 22.56 39.08
C SER A 291 -3.96 23.14 40.26
N ARG A 292 -2.81 23.76 39.98
CA ARG A 292 -2.21 24.75 40.88
C ARG A 292 -2.70 26.14 40.50
N LYS A 293 -3.31 26.78 41.49
CA LYS A 293 -3.68 28.20 41.55
C LYS A 293 -2.43 29.10 41.56
N GLY A 294 -2.63 30.34 41.10
CA GLY A 294 -1.78 31.52 41.31
C GLY A 294 -1.93 32.50 40.13
N ASP A 295 -2.97 33.34 40.12
CA ASP A 295 -2.91 34.80 40.41
C ASP A 295 -1.97 35.58 39.48
N THR A 296 -2.26 36.71 38.84
CA THR A 296 -3.35 37.70 38.70
C THR A 296 -2.88 38.57 37.49
N ARG A 297 -3.66 39.29 36.68
CA ARG A 297 -4.51 40.47 36.93
C ARG A 297 -5.31 40.82 35.67
N PHE A 298 -6.43 41.50 35.91
CA PHE A 298 -7.27 42.25 34.99
C PHE A 298 -6.52 43.40 34.27
N LEU A 299 -6.69 43.52 32.96
CA LEU A 299 -7.49 44.53 32.24
C LEU A 299 -7.58 44.12 30.76
#